data_AF-A0A1F9IAV9-F1
#
_entry.id   AF-A0A1F9IAV9-F1
#
_cell.length_a   1.000
_cell.length_b   1.000
_cell.length_c   1.000
_cell.angle_alpha   90.00
_cell.angle_beta   90.00
_cell.angle_gamma   90.00
#
_symmetry.space_group_name_H-M   'P 1'
#
loop_
_entity.id
_entity.type
_entity.pdbx_description
1 polymer ?
#
loop_
_entity_poly.entity_id
_entity_poly.type
_entity_poly.pdbx_seq_one_letter_code
_entity_poly.pdbx_strand_id
1 'polypeptide(L)'
;MQNGASTEKIDALLGDYRKSPLFSKRERLALELAERMTYTGKRVTDSFFKRLKRQFTDEELVELAAVIALENFRSKFNPVFAVEAQGFCPLPAVKAAADAATARFK
;
A
#
# COMPACT_ATOMS: atom_id res chain seq x y z
N MET A 1 -0.92 8.28 17.64
CA MET A 1 -0.73 6.89 17.20
C MET A 1 0.33 6.25 18.07
N GLN A 2 0.01 5.30 18.94
CA GLN A 2 1.01 4.71 19.84
C GLN A 2 1.90 3.65 19.15
N ASN A 3 1.50 3.14 17.97
CA ASN A 3 2.20 2.07 17.23
C ASN A 3 2.43 2.41 15.72
N GLY A 4 2.58 3.69 15.37
CA GLY A 4 2.77 4.13 13.97
C GLY A 4 4.24 4.10 13.51
N ALA A 5 4.47 4.01 12.20
CA ALA A 5 5.80 4.26 11.63
C ALA A 5 6.25 5.72 11.88
N SER A 6 7.56 5.95 11.99
CA SER A 6 8.09 7.32 12.08
C SER A 6 7.80 8.10 10.79
N THR A 7 7.70 9.44 10.91
CA THR A 7 7.53 10.32 9.75
C THR A 7 8.62 10.09 8.70
N GLU A 8 9.87 9.94 9.13
CA GLU A 8 11.01 9.63 8.25
C GLU A 8 10.81 8.33 7.45
N LYS A 9 10.27 7.29 8.09
CA LYS A 9 9.98 6.02 7.42
C LYS A 9 8.79 6.15 6.46
N ILE A 10 7.80 6.98 6.78
CA ILE A 10 6.70 7.30 5.87
C ILE A 10 7.24 8.07 4.66
N ASP A 11 8.09 9.08 4.85
CA ASP A 11 8.67 9.84 3.74
C ASP A 11 9.55 8.96 2.85
N ALA A 12 10.33 8.06 3.45
CA ALA A 12 11.12 7.08 2.72
C ALA A 12 10.25 6.06 1.95
N LEU A 13 9.04 5.75 2.44
CA LEU A 13 8.07 4.91 1.73
C LEU A 13 7.58 5.61 0.46
N LEU A 14 7.30 6.92 0.54
CA LEU A 14 6.81 7.73 -0.59
C LEU A 14 7.90 7.99 -1.64
N GLY A 15 9.18 7.90 -1.26
CA GLY A 15 10.33 7.93 -2.16
C GLY A 15 10.71 6.54 -2.72
N ASP A 16 12.02 6.24 -2.75
CA ASP A 16 12.54 4.94 -3.19
C ASP A 16 12.83 4.01 -1.99
N TYR A 17 11.77 3.44 -1.39
CA TYR A 17 11.88 2.56 -0.23
C TYR A 17 12.79 1.33 -0.46
N ARG A 18 13.00 0.94 -1.73
CA ARG A 18 13.85 -0.20 -2.10
C ARG A 18 15.32 0.06 -1.75
N LYS A 19 15.74 1.32 -1.81
CA LYS A 19 17.09 1.79 -1.47
C LYS A 19 17.21 2.31 -0.04
N SER A 20 16.09 2.65 0.60
CA SER A 20 16.11 3.21 1.96
C SER A 20 16.59 2.16 3.00
N PRO A 21 17.55 2.52 3.86
CA PRO A 21 18.01 1.64 4.94
C PRO A 21 16.96 1.45 6.04
N LEU A 22 15.88 2.24 6.07
CA LEU A 22 14.83 2.19 7.09
C LEU A 22 13.88 0.99 6.96
N PHE A 23 14.00 0.24 5.86
CA PHE A 23 13.20 -0.96 5.59
C PHE A 23 14.08 -2.20 5.59
N SER A 24 13.70 -3.16 6.42
CA SER A 24 14.24 -4.51 6.39
C SER A 24 13.91 -5.21 5.06
N LYS A 25 14.63 -6.29 4.78
CA LYS A 25 14.36 -7.15 3.61
C LYS A 25 12.92 -7.67 3.59
N ARG A 26 12.38 -8.02 4.76
CA ARG A 26 11.01 -8.53 4.91
C ARG A 26 9.98 -7.43 4.58
N GLU A 27 10.16 -6.22 5.09
CA GLU A 27 9.28 -5.08 4.78
C GLU A 27 9.32 -4.69 3.30
N ARG A 28 10.51 -4.64 2.68
CA ARG A 28 10.62 -4.35 1.24
C ARG A 28 9.86 -5.36 0.39
N LEU A 29 9.87 -6.64 0.76
CA LEU A 29 9.09 -7.66 0.07
C LEU A 29 7.59 -7.51 0.28
N ALA A 30 7.14 -7.13 1.48
CA ALA A 30 5.73 -6.84 1.74
C ALA A 30 5.23 -5.66 0.91
N LEU A 31 6.03 -4.58 0.81
CA LEU A 31 5.74 -3.43 -0.04
C LEU A 31 5.74 -3.80 -1.53
N GLU A 32 6.70 -4.63 -1.98
CA GLU A 32 6.72 -5.13 -3.36
C GLU A 32 5.49 -6.01 -3.68
N LEU A 33 5.01 -6.79 -2.70
CA LEU A 33 3.77 -7.57 -2.84
C LEU A 33 2.55 -6.65 -2.96
N ALA A 34 2.44 -5.63 -2.10
CA ALA A 34 1.38 -4.62 -2.18
C ALA A 34 1.33 -3.96 -3.56
N GLU A 35 2.48 -3.50 -4.07
CA GLU A 35 2.55 -2.95 -5.42
C GLU A 35 2.12 -3.94 -6.51
N ARG A 36 2.54 -5.21 -6.42
CA ARG A 36 2.21 -6.24 -7.42
C ARG A 36 0.73 -6.63 -7.41
N MET A 37 0.05 -6.50 -6.26
CA MET A 37 -1.38 -6.74 -6.13
C MET A 37 -2.23 -5.52 -6.51
N THR A 38 -1.69 -4.31 -6.36
CA THR A 38 -2.42 -3.05 -6.62
C THR A 38 -2.26 -2.56 -8.06
N TYR A 39 -1.06 -2.59 -8.63
CA TYR A 39 -0.83 -2.11 -9.99
C TYR A 39 -1.25 -3.16 -11.02
N THR A 40 -2.24 -2.84 -11.86
CA THR A 40 -2.81 -3.74 -12.88
C THR A 40 -1.79 -4.26 -13.90
N GLY A 41 -0.67 -3.56 -14.11
CA GLY A 41 0.43 -3.99 -14.98
C GLY A 41 1.46 -4.91 -14.32
N LYS A 42 1.36 -5.16 -13.00
CA LYS A 42 2.28 -6.01 -12.24
C LYS A 42 1.64 -7.35 -11.91
N ARG A 43 2.46 -8.38 -11.69
CA ARG A 43 2.02 -9.74 -11.34
C ARG A 43 2.88 -10.30 -10.21
N VAL A 44 2.28 -11.14 -9.39
CA VAL A 44 3.01 -12.01 -8.45
C VAL A 44 3.54 -13.19 -9.27
N THR A 45 4.84 -13.20 -9.56
CA THR A 45 5.50 -14.27 -10.30
C THR A 45 5.96 -15.38 -9.35
N ASP A 46 6.10 -16.60 -9.83
CA ASP A 46 6.61 -17.72 -9.01
C ASP A 46 7.97 -17.43 -8.39
N SER A 47 8.86 -16.78 -9.14
CA SER A 47 10.18 -16.35 -8.66
C SER A 47 10.08 -15.37 -7.49
N PHE A 48 9.09 -14.47 -7.52
CA PHE A 48 8.83 -13.53 -6.45
C PHE A 48 8.15 -14.21 -5.26
N PHE A 49 7.19 -15.10 -5.50
CA PHE A 49 6.54 -15.87 -4.43
C PHE A 49 7.54 -16.74 -3.67
N LYS A 50 8.51 -17.36 -4.37
CA LYS A 50 9.64 -18.07 -3.73
C LYS A 50 10.49 -17.16 -2.84
N ARG A 51 10.65 -15.87 -3.17
CA ARG A 51 11.34 -14.88 -2.31
C ARG A 51 10.52 -14.58 -1.05
N LEU A 52 9.21 -14.44 -1.18
CA LEU A 52 8.29 -14.24 -0.07
C LEU A 52 8.33 -15.41 0.92
N LYS A 53 8.23 -16.65 0.42
CA LYS A 53 8.29 -17.88 1.23
C LYS A 53 9.59 -18.08 2.02
N ARG A 54 10.67 -17.35 1.68
CA ARG A 54 11.91 -17.34 2.48
C ARG A 54 11.88 -16.38 3.66
N GLN A 55 10.89 -15.50 3.72
CA GLN A 55 10.78 -14.47 4.75
C GLN A 55 9.49 -14.56 5.53
N PHE A 56 8.43 -15.20 4.99
CA PHE A 56 7.11 -15.30 5.60
C PHE A 56 6.63 -16.77 5.64
N THR A 57 5.85 -17.11 6.66
CA THR A 57 5.06 -18.37 6.69
C THR A 57 3.86 -18.27 5.74
N ASP A 58 3.13 -19.38 5.55
CA ASP A 58 1.92 -19.36 4.72
C ASP A 58 0.81 -18.52 5.37
N GLU A 59 0.65 -18.65 6.70
CA GLU A 59 -0.33 -17.89 7.48
C GLU A 59 -0.06 -16.39 7.38
N GLU A 60 1.20 -15.97 7.55
CA GLU A 60 1.60 -14.57 7.42
C GLU A 60 1.34 -14.01 6.01
N LEU A 61 1.53 -14.84 4.96
CA LEU A 61 1.23 -14.43 3.59
C LEU A 61 -0.26 -14.31 3.32
N VAL A 62 -1.07 -15.19 3.90
CA VAL A 62 -2.54 -15.10 3.81
C VAL A 62 -3.01 -13.80 4.46
N GLU A 63 -2.55 -13.50 5.68
CA GLU A 63 -2.90 -12.26 6.37
C GLU A 63 -2.45 -11.02 5.60
N LEU A 64 -1.21 -11.01 5.14
CA LEU A 64 -0.66 -9.89 4.38
C LEU A 64 -1.44 -9.65 3.08
N ALA A 65 -1.73 -10.71 2.33
CA ALA A 65 -2.52 -10.62 1.10
C ALA A 65 -3.95 -10.15 1.38
N ALA A 66 -4.57 -10.61 2.47
CA ALA A 66 -5.92 -10.20 2.86
C ALA A 66 -6.00 -8.69 3.17
N VAL A 67 -5.04 -8.15 3.93
CA VAL A 67 -4.99 -6.71 4.23
C VAL A 67 -4.78 -5.88 2.96
N ILE A 68 -3.86 -6.30 2.09
CA ILE A 68 -3.64 -5.62 0.79
C ILE A 68 -4.91 -5.65 -0.07
N ALA A 69 -5.58 -6.80 -0.14
CA ALA A 69 -6.83 -6.94 -0.89
C ALA A 69 -7.93 -6.04 -0.34
N LEU A 70 -8.07 -5.94 0.99
CA LEU A 70 -9.05 -5.07 1.64
C LEU A 70 -8.81 -3.59 1.31
N GLU A 71 -7.56 -3.12 1.31
CA GLU A 71 -7.24 -1.74 0.93
C GLU A 71 -7.47 -1.50 -0.57
N ASN A 72 -7.22 -2.50 -1.42
CA ASN A 72 -7.57 -2.45 -2.84
C ASN A 72 -9.09 -2.45 -3.12
N PHE A 73 -9.88 -3.03 -2.22
CA PHE A 73 -11.34 -2.93 -2.24
C PHE A 73 -11.77 -1.53 -1.81
N ARG A 74 -11.29 -1.04 -0.67
CA ARG A 74 -11.60 0.30 -0.13
C ARG A 74 -11.25 1.41 -1.11
N SER A 75 -10.13 1.30 -1.83
CA SER A 75 -9.74 2.30 -2.85
C SER A 75 -10.71 2.42 -4.03
N LYS A 76 -11.52 1.39 -4.29
CA LYS A 76 -12.57 1.40 -5.33
C LYS A 76 -13.95 1.67 -4.75
N PHE A 77 -14.22 1.18 -3.55
CA PHE A 77 -15.50 1.32 -2.86
C PHE A 77 -15.72 2.76 -2.37
N ASN A 78 -14.74 3.32 -1.65
CA ASN A 78 -14.87 4.63 -1.01
C ASN A 78 -15.23 5.77 -1.98
N PRO A 79 -14.62 5.86 -3.19
CA PRO A 79 -14.99 6.89 -4.16
C PRO A 79 -16.45 6.80 -4.65
N VAL A 80 -17.06 5.61 -4.67
CA VAL A 80 -18.47 5.43 -5.10
C VAL A 80 -19.41 6.18 -4.17
N PHE A 81 -19.11 6.22 -2.87
CA PHE A 81 -19.94 6.81 -1.82
C PHE A 81 -19.39 8.14 -1.27
N ALA A 82 -18.46 8.79 -1.98
CA ALA A 82 -17.87 10.06 -1.58
C ALA A 82 -17.20 10.04 -0.20
N VAL A 83 -16.69 8.89 0.25
CA VAL A 83 -16.04 8.83 1.57
C VAL A 83 -14.79 9.70 1.54
N GLU A 84 -14.81 10.79 2.31
CA GLU A 84 -13.77 11.80 2.30
C GLU A 84 -12.48 11.32 2.96
N ALA A 85 -11.35 11.83 2.45
CA ALA A 85 -10.05 11.65 3.08
C ALA A 85 -9.90 12.57 4.30
N GLN A 86 -9.27 12.07 5.34
CA GLN A 86 -9.03 12.82 6.59
C GLN A 86 -7.80 13.75 6.49
N GLY A 87 -7.23 13.94 5.31
CA GLY A 87 -6.08 14.83 5.07
C GLY A 87 -4.72 14.28 5.51
N PHE A 88 -4.61 13.02 5.92
CA PHE A 88 -3.36 12.44 6.40
C PHE A 88 -2.38 12.02 5.30
N CYS A 89 -2.83 11.83 4.05
CA CYS A 89 -1.96 11.43 2.95
C CYS A 89 -1.32 12.67 2.31
N PRO A 90 0.03 12.81 2.34
CA PRO A 90 0.69 14.01 1.82
C PRO A 90 0.88 13.98 0.29
N LEU A 91 0.46 12.91 -0.41
CA LEU A 91 0.67 12.76 -1.85
C LEU A 91 -0.25 13.70 -2.65
N PRO A 92 0.30 14.63 -3.47
CA PRO A 92 -0.51 15.57 -4.25
C PRO A 92 -1.50 14.88 -5.20
N ALA A 93 -1.07 13.78 -5.84
CA ALA A 93 -1.92 13.02 -6.75
C ALA A 93 -3.13 12.38 -6.04
N VAL A 94 -2.96 11.92 -4.79
CA VAL A 94 -4.05 11.36 -3.98
C VAL A 94 -5.04 12.45 -3.59
N LYS A 95 -4.53 13.62 -3.18
CA LYS A 95 -5.37 14.78 -2.87
C LYS A 95 -6.22 15.20 -4.08
N ALA A 96 -5.59 15.35 -5.25
CA ALA A 96 -6.30 15.70 -6.47
C ALA A 96 -7.37 14.66 -6.88
N ALA A 97 -7.06 13.37 -6.74
CA ALA A 97 -8.01 12.30 -7.03
C ALA A 97 -9.20 12.30 -6.06
N ALA A 98 -8.97 12.56 -4.76
CA ALA A 98 -10.03 12.68 -3.76
C ALA A 98 -10.93 13.90 -4.02
N ASP A 99 -10.33 15.05 -4.35
CA ASP A 99 -11.07 16.27 -4.71
C ASP A 99 -11.95 16.04 -5.95
N ALA A 100 -11.42 15.37 -6.98
CA ALA A 100 -12.18 15.03 -8.19
C ALA A 100 -13.33 14.04 -7.90
N ALA A 101 -13.10 13.03 -7.06
CA ALA A 101 -14.11 12.01 -6.73
C ALA A 101 -15.30 12.58 -5.92
N THR A 102 -15.06 13.61 -5.11
CA THR A 102 -16.07 14.28 -4.27
C THR A 102 -16.76 15.44 -4.99
N ALA A 103 -16.19 15.98 -6.07
CA ALA A 103 -16.75 17.12 -6.81
C ALA A 103 -18.20 16.92 -7.29
N ARG A 104 -18.60 15.67 -7.59
CA ARG A 104 -19.98 15.34 -8.03
C ARG A 104 -21.04 15.38 -6.91
N PHE A 105 -20.62 15.58 -5.67
CA PHE A 105 -21.48 15.63 -4.48
C PHE A 105 -21.50 17.01 -3.81
N LYS A 106 -20.80 18.00 -4.39
CA LYS A 106 -20.86 19.41 -4.02
C LYS A 106 -21.82 20.13 -4.96
#